data_AF-A0AAJ5K6H3-F1
#
_entry.id   AF-A0AAJ5K6H3-F1
#
_cell.length_a   1.000
_cell.length_b   1.000
_cell.length_c   1.000
_cell.angle_alpha   90.00
_cell.angle_beta   90.00
_cell.angle_gamma   90.00
#
_symmetry.space_group_name_H-M   'P 1'
#
loop_
_entity.id
_entity.type
_entity.pdbx_description
1 polymer ?
#
loop_
_entity_poly.entity_id
_entity_poly.type
_entity_poly.pdbx_seq_one_letter_code
_entity_poly.pdbx_strand_id
1 'polypeptide(L)'
;MTSAPIVTLFPLLVPPRHPRLEALGEAHRVLARVPDPVPAVPAIGVRTEPLSDENGVFEAGAAHLGARVADAKLFPGLTLLHEVGHALDYCVLGAEQGWASEGANRTPAQAGAWTAFDTAVQQSTTWQLLQAARREDLDTELLAAYLLKPKEIFARAFAQYAVSGAPESPLNMDITRLAGRRPPQQWPEDDFAMLNHALQRVLRAYGGVT
;
A
#
# COMPACT_ATOMS: atom_id res chain seq x y z
N MET A 1 -4.47 31.03 8.71
CA MET A 1 -4.76 29.58 8.64
C MET A 1 -4.68 29.20 7.17
N THR A 2 -3.50 28.78 6.72
CA THR A 2 -3.30 28.28 5.36
C THR A 2 -3.90 26.89 5.30
N SER A 3 -4.91 26.69 4.44
CA SER A 3 -5.42 25.36 4.11
C SER A 3 -4.22 24.51 3.69
N ALA A 4 -3.94 23.44 4.42
CA ALA A 4 -2.97 22.44 3.98
C ALA A 4 -3.37 21.97 2.57
N PRO A 5 -2.40 21.67 1.68
CA PRO A 5 -2.71 21.22 0.34
C PRO A 5 -3.53 19.93 0.44
N ILE A 6 -4.77 20.01 -0.06
CA ILE A 6 -5.60 18.85 -0.37
C ILE A 6 -4.72 17.92 -1.20
N VAL A 7 -4.56 16.68 -0.75
CA VAL A 7 -3.90 15.61 -1.51
C VAL A 7 -4.52 15.63 -2.91
N THR A 8 -3.83 16.24 -3.87
CA THR A 8 -4.37 16.39 -5.22
C THR A 8 -4.04 15.11 -5.95
N LEU A 9 -4.83 14.08 -5.65
CA LEU A 9 -4.89 12.87 -6.45
C LEU A 9 -5.45 13.30 -7.82
N PHE A 10 -4.55 13.61 -8.73
CA PHE A 10 -4.91 13.89 -10.12
C PHE A 10 -5.42 12.62 -10.79
N PRO A 11 -6.28 12.75 -11.82
CA PRO A 11 -7.23 11.72 -12.19
C PRO A 11 -6.45 10.48 -12.61
N LEU A 12 -6.73 9.41 -11.90
CA LEU A 12 -6.50 8.06 -12.35
C LEU A 12 -6.92 7.98 -13.83
N LEU A 13 -5.96 7.91 -14.76
CA LEU A 13 -6.24 7.80 -16.19
C LEU A 13 -6.68 6.37 -16.50
N VAL A 14 -7.82 5.96 -15.95
CA VAL A 14 -8.43 4.68 -16.28
C VAL A 14 -9.02 4.79 -17.69
N PRO A 15 -8.69 3.88 -18.61
CA PRO A 15 -9.36 3.83 -19.89
C PRO A 15 -10.88 3.77 -19.69
N PRO A 16 -11.69 4.60 -20.38
CA PRO A 16 -13.13 4.75 -20.13
C PRO A 16 -14.00 3.50 -20.38
N ARG A 17 -13.38 2.36 -20.74
CA ARG A 17 -14.05 1.07 -21.00
C ARG A 17 -13.43 -0.09 -20.23
N HIS A 18 -12.70 0.18 -19.16
CA HIS A 18 -12.08 -0.89 -18.38
C HIS A 18 -13.15 -1.74 -17.65
N PRO A 19 -13.14 -3.09 -17.73
CA PRO A 19 -14.12 -3.95 -17.07
C PRO A 19 -14.16 -3.80 -15.54
N ARG A 20 -13.14 -3.16 -14.94
CA ARG A 20 -13.05 -2.89 -13.50
C ARG A 20 -13.12 -1.41 -13.12
N LEU A 21 -13.65 -0.56 -14.01
CA LEU A 21 -13.72 0.89 -13.77
C LEU A 21 -14.39 1.25 -12.44
N GLU A 22 -15.41 0.49 -12.02
CA GLU A 22 -16.10 0.71 -10.74
C GLU A 22 -15.17 0.53 -9.54
N ALA A 23 -14.42 -0.57 -9.47
CA ALA A 23 -13.50 -0.85 -8.38
C ALA A 23 -12.31 0.12 -8.34
N LEU A 24 -11.83 0.56 -9.51
CA LEU A 24 -10.79 1.58 -9.61
C LEU A 24 -11.32 2.97 -9.18
N GLY A 25 -12.56 3.29 -9.55
CA GLY A 25 -13.25 4.50 -9.09
C GLY A 25 -13.53 4.50 -7.59
N GLU A 26 -13.82 3.33 -7.01
CA GLU A 26 -13.91 3.15 -5.56
C GLU A 26 -12.58 3.43 -4.87
N ALA A 27 -11.48 2.82 -5.33
CA ALA A 27 -10.16 3.09 -4.78
C ALA A 27 -9.78 4.59 -4.86
N HIS A 28 -10.12 5.26 -5.96
CA HIS A 28 -9.94 6.71 -6.07
C HIS A 28 -10.76 7.49 -5.03
N ARG A 29 -12.02 7.11 -4.80
CA ARG A 29 -12.87 7.72 -3.75
C ARG A 29 -12.31 7.47 -2.34
N VAL A 30 -11.76 6.29 -2.09
CA VAL A 30 -11.08 5.95 -0.83
C VAL A 30 -9.84 6.82 -0.63
N LEU A 31 -8.98 6.96 -1.65
CA LEU A 31 -7.79 7.81 -1.57
C LEU A 31 -8.13 9.28 -1.31
N ALA A 32 -9.21 9.80 -1.90
CA ALA A 32 -9.68 11.16 -1.64
C ALA A 32 -10.14 11.40 -0.19
N ARG A 33 -10.34 10.32 0.58
CA ARG A 33 -10.74 10.32 1.99
C ARG A 33 -9.69 9.70 2.90
N VAL A 34 -8.48 9.48 2.38
CA VAL A 34 -7.40 8.91 3.17
C VAL A 34 -7.22 9.79 4.43
N PRO A 35 -7.16 9.21 5.64
CA PRO A 35 -7.04 10.02 6.84
C PRO A 35 -5.72 10.79 6.84
N ASP A 36 -5.68 11.93 7.53
CA ASP A 36 -4.40 12.55 7.87
C ASP A 36 -3.54 11.54 8.66
N PRO A 37 -2.22 11.47 8.39
CA PRO A 37 -1.36 12.54 7.89
C PRO A 37 -0.59 12.10 6.63
N VAL A 38 -1.30 11.73 5.56
CA VAL A 38 -0.64 11.23 4.34
C VAL A 38 0.00 12.41 3.57
N PRO A 39 1.32 12.36 3.32
CA PRO A 39 1.97 13.34 2.44
C PRO A 39 1.39 13.32 1.02
N ALA A 40 1.51 14.43 0.29
CA ALA A 40 1.11 14.47 -1.12
C ALA A 40 1.95 13.48 -1.94
N VAL A 41 1.28 12.63 -2.72
CA VAL A 41 1.90 11.66 -3.64
C VAL A 41 1.94 12.28 -5.05
N PRO A 42 3.03 12.15 -5.82
CA PRO A 42 3.04 12.59 -7.21
C PRO A 42 1.97 11.86 -8.02
N ALA A 43 1.56 12.48 -9.13
CA ALA A 43 0.61 11.85 -10.03
C ALA A 43 1.20 10.55 -10.61
N ILE A 44 0.48 9.44 -10.44
CA ILE A 44 0.82 8.15 -11.05
C ILE A 44 -0.18 7.84 -12.16
N GLY A 45 0.33 7.47 -13.34
CA GLY A 45 -0.49 6.93 -14.41
C GLY A 45 -0.91 5.51 -14.06
N VAL A 46 -2.17 5.15 -14.29
CA VAL A 46 -2.64 3.78 -14.04
C VAL A 46 -3.06 3.15 -15.34
N ARG A 47 -2.40 2.04 -15.66
CA ARG A 47 -2.65 1.28 -16.88
C ARG A 47 -3.15 -0.09 -16.50
N THR A 48 -4.06 -0.59 -17.29
CA THR A 48 -4.65 -1.91 -17.12
C THR A 48 -4.24 -2.72 -18.34
N GLU A 49 -3.62 -3.88 -18.11
CA GLU A 49 -3.09 -4.70 -19.18
C GLU A 49 -3.75 -6.09 -19.13
N PRO A 50 -4.22 -6.60 -20.28
CA PRO A 50 -4.61 -7.99 -20.38
C PRO A 50 -3.34 -8.82 -20.34
N LEU A 51 -3.14 -9.53 -19.22
CA LEU A 51 -2.14 -10.58 -18.99
C LEU A 51 -0.78 -10.09 -18.48
N SER A 52 -0.63 -10.13 -17.16
CA SER A 52 0.61 -10.59 -16.54
C SER A 52 0.28 -11.57 -15.42
N ASP A 53 1.25 -12.41 -15.05
CA ASP A 53 1.12 -13.31 -13.90
C ASP A 53 1.04 -12.52 -12.57
N GLU A 54 1.48 -11.26 -12.60
CA GLU A 54 1.50 -10.34 -11.48
C GLU A 54 0.13 -9.66 -11.28
N ASN A 55 -0.18 -9.24 -10.04
CA ASN A 55 -1.45 -8.55 -9.75
C ASN A 55 -1.39 -7.07 -10.14
N GLY A 56 -0.22 -6.47 -9.96
CA GLY A 56 0.12 -5.12 -10.36
C GLY A 56 1.62 -4.88 -10.19
N VAL A 57 2.11 -3.80 -10.80
CA VAL A 57 3.52 -3.39 -10.70
C VAL A 57 3.62 -1.88 -10.68
N PHE A 58 4.29 -1.35 -9.66
CA PHE A 58 4.81 0.01 -9.64
C PHE A 58 6.19 0.05 -10.32
N GLU A 59 6.32 0.90 -11.34
CA GLU A 59 7.55 1.04 -12.13
C GLU A 59 8.34 2.27 -11.72
N ALA A 60 9.22 2.10 -10.73
CA ALA A 60 10.21 3.10 -10.34
C ALA A 60 11.21 3.32 -11.50
N GLY A 61 11.06 4.41 -12.25
CA GLY A 61 11.99 4.80 -13.32
C GLY A 61 11.45 4.68 -14.75
N ALA A 62 10.19 4.29 -14.95
CA ALA A 62 9.53 4.50 -16.24
C ALA A 62 9.42 6.00 -16.56
N ALA A 63 9.42 6.37 -17.84
CA ALA A 63 9.25 7.76 -18.29
C ALA A 63 7.97 8.43 -17.72
N HIS A 64 7.03 7.62 -17.25
CA HIS A 64 5.91 8.04 -16.41
C HIS A 64 5.83 7.10 -15.21
N LEU A 65 5.74 7.66 -13.99
CA LEU A 65 5.39 6.88 -12.80
C LEU A 65 4.08 6.15 -13.06
N GLY A 66 4.12 4.83 -13.00
CA GLY A 66 3.05 3.97 -13.49
C GLY A 66 2.69 2.88 -12.49
N ALA A 67 1.41 2.65 -12.31
CA ALA A 67 0.88 1.42 -11.72
C ALA A 67 0.21 0.59 -12.82
N ARG A 68 0.65 -0.65 -12.98
CA ARG A 68 -0.07 -1.64 -13.78
C ARG A 68 -1.03 -2.41 -12.90
N VAL A 69 -2.27 -2.62 -13.34
CA VAL A 69 -3.26 -3.46 -12.65
C VAL A 69 -3.77 -4.50 -13.64
N ALA A 70 -3.63 -5.79 -13.32
CA ALA A 70 -4.04 -6.85 -14.23
C ALA A 70 -5.57 -7.00 -14.31
N ASP A 71 -6.13 -7.03 -15.53
CA ASP A 71 -7.57 -7.05 -15.81
C ASP A 71 -8.32 -8.24 -15.17
N ALA A 72 -7.65 -9.40 -15.09
CA ALA A 72 -8.23 -10.68 -14.70
C ALA A 72 -8.29 -10.92 -13.18
N LYS A 73 -7.74 -10.03 -12.34
CA LYS A 73 -7.57 -10.32 -10.92
C LYS A 73 -8.78 -9.89 -10.07
N LEU A 74 -8.88 -10.52 -8.89
CA LEU A 74 -10.07 -10.49 -8.03
C LEU A 74 -10.27 -9.16 -7.27
N PHE A 75 -9.23 -8.33 -7.10
CA PHE A 75 -9.26 -7.15 -6.22
C PHE A 75 -8.59 -5.89 -6.80
N PRO A 76 -8.99 -5.41 -7.99
CA PRO A 76 -8.31 -4.32 -8.70
C PRO A 76 -8.26 -3.00 -7.91
N GLY A 77 -9.28 -2.70 -7.10
CA GLY A 77 -9.28 -1.52 -6.24
C GLY A 77 -8.19 -1.57 -5.16
N LEU A 78 -8.06 -2.71 -4.45
CA LEU A 78 -6.98 -2.89 -3.47
C LEU A 78 -5.60 -2.94 -4.12
N THR A 79 -5.48 -3.55 -5.30
CA THR A 79 -4.23 -3.53 -6.06
C THR A 79 -3.81 -2.09 -6.35
N LEU A 80 -4.72 -1.24 -6.82
CA LEU A 80 -4.41 0.16 -7.03
C LEU A 80 -3.93 0.86 -5.74
N LEU A 81 -4.63 0.67 -4.62
CA LEU A 81 -4.21 1.25 -3.34
C LEU A 81 -2.81 0.76 -2.91
N HIS A 82 -2.49 -0.50 -3.17
CA HIS A 82 -1.18 -1.07 -2.93
C HIS A 82 -0.10 -0.39 -3.80
N GLU A 83 -0.34 -0.20 -5.09
CA GLU A 83 0.62 0.49 -5.96
C GLU A 83 0.79 1.97 -5.59
N VAL A 84 -0.25 2.64 -5.09
CA VAL A 84 -0.12 3.98 -4.50
C VAL A 84 0.74 3.95 -3.24
N GLY A 85 0.65 2.89 -2.44
CA GLY A 85 1.54 2.65 -1.31
C GLY A 85 3.01 2.56 -1.73
N HIS A 86 3.30 1.82 -2.81
CA HIS A 86 4.65 1.77 -3.39
C HIS A 86 5.12 3.14 -3.89
N ALA A 87 4.25 3.88 -4.60
CA ALA A 87 4.56 5.22 -5.08
C ALA A 87 4.87 6.20 -3.93
N LEU A 88 4.09 6.15 -2.86
CA LEU A 88 4.32 6.94 -1.64
C LEU A 88 5.68 6.58 -1.03
N ASP A 89 5.96 5.29 -0.84
CA ASP A 89 7.19 4.79 -0.23
C ASP A 89 8.45 5.22 -1.00
N TYR A 90 8.41 5.09 -2.33
CA TYR A 90 9.55 5.39 -3.18
C TYR A 90 9.69 6.88 -3.49
N CYS A 91 8.65 7.50 -4.07
CA CYS A 91 8.75 8.87 -4.59
C CYS A 91 8.76 9.91 -3.48
N VAL A 92 7.96 9.70 -2.43
CA VAL A 92 7.76 10.73 -1.40
C VAL A 92 8.64 10.45 -0.20
N LEU A 93 8.48 9.28 0.41
CA LEU A 93 9.22 8.94 1.63
C LEU A 93 10.71 8.68 1.30
N GLY A 94 10.97 7.99 0.20
CA GLY A 94 12.32 7.66 -0.27
C GLY A 94 12.97 8.75 -1.12
N ALA A 95 12.23 9.82 -1.45
CA ALA A 95 12.65 10.93 -2.32
C ALA A 95 13.31 10.46 -3.63
N GLU A 96 12.78 9.38 -4.23
CA GLU A 96 13.27 8.78 -5.48
C GLU A 96 14.72 8.22 -5.41
N GLN A 97 15.31 8.15 -4.21
CA GLN A 97 16.66 7.58 -3.99
C GLN A 97 16.62 6.11 -3.60
N GLY A 98 15.44 5.53 -3.41
CA GLY A 98 15.21 4.15 -2.99
C GLY A 98 13.90 4.03 -2.22
N TRP A 99 13.63 2.84 -1.69
CA TRP A 99 12.44 2.60 -0.88
C TRP A 99 12.68 3.10 0.55
N ALA A 100 11.83 4.00 1.05
CA ALA A 100 11.99 4.43 2.43
C ALA A 100 11.79 3.26 3.38
N SER A 101 10.90 2.31 3.11
CA SER A 101 10.73 1.07 3.89
C SER A 101 11.98 0.18 3.95
N GLU A 102 12.91 0.33 3.01
CA GLU A 102 14.20 -0.39 2.98
C GLU A 102 15.37 0.46 3.50
N GLY A 103 15.12 1.69 3.99
CA GLY A 103 16.15 2.51 4.64
C GLY A 103 16.57 3.76 3.87
N ALA A 104 16.09 3.96 2.64
CA ALA A 104 16.51 5.10 1.82
C ALA A 104 16.05 6.45 2.42
N ASN A 105 16.94 7.44 2.38
CA ASN A 105 16.68 8.84 2.70
C ASN A 105 15.98 9.11 4.06
N ARG A 106 16.26 8.29 5.09
CA ARG A 106 15.68 8.46 6.45
C ARG A 106 16.55 9.39 7.30
N THR A 107 15.95 10.43 7.88
CA THR A 107 16.52 11.17 9.01
C THR A 107 16.46 10.34 10.30
N PRO A 108 17.21 10.69 11.37
CA PRO A 108 17.12 9.97 12.65
C PRO A 108 15.71 9.91 13.26
N ALA A 109 14.92 10.98 13.13
CA ALA A 109 13.54 11.01 13.60
C ALA A 109 12.65 10.04 12.80
N GLN A 110 12.80 10.01 11.48
CA GLN A 110 12.10 9.07 10.61
C GLN A 110 12.53 7.62 10.87
N ALA A 111 13.82 7.38 11.10
CA ALA A 111 14.33 6.06 11.48
C ALA A 111 13.66 5.53 12.75
N GLY A 112 13.46 6.38 13.77
CA GLY A 112 12.72 6.00 14.98
C GLY A 112 11.25 5.62 14.72
N ALA A 113 10.58 6.28 13.77
CA ALA A 113 9.22 5.94 13.36
C ALA A 113 9.17 4.60 12.60
N TRP A 114 10.12 4.37 11.69
CA TRP A 114 10.25 3.10 10.97
C TRP A 114 10.57 1.93 11.90
N THR A 115 11.47 2.09 12.87
CA THR A 115 11.74 1.05 13.88
C THR A 115 10.48 0.66 14.65
N ALA A 116 9.64 1.63 15.00
CA ALA A 116 8.36 1.35 15.67
C ALA A 116 7.39 0.60 14.74
N PHE A 117 7.35 0.95 13.45
CA PHE A 117 6.59 0.23 12.44
C PHE A 117 7.06 -1.21 12.26
N ASP A 118 8.37 -1.43 12.06
CA ASP A 118 8.97 -2.76 11.92
C ASP A 118 8.72 -3.63 13.16
N THR A 119 8.77 -3.04 14.36
CA THR A 119 8.45 -3.72 15.61
C THR A 119 6.98 -4.17 15.63
N ALA A 120 6.04 -3.29 15.29
CA ALA A 120 4.62 -3.62 15.23
C ALA A 120 4.33 -4.71 14.18
N VAL A 121 4.98 -4.65 13.02
CA VAL A 121 4.92 -5.70 11.98
C VAL A 121 5.37 -7.03 12.56
N GLN A 122 6.56 -7.11 13.16
CA GLN A 122 7.12 -8.36 13.66
C GLN A 122 6.32 -8.97 14.81
N GLN A 123 5.63 -8.14 15.58
CA GLN A 123 4.73 -8.55 16.66
C GLN A 123 3.36 -9.02 16.15
N SER A 124 2.98 -8.69 14.91
CA SER A 124 1.68 -9.07 14.34
C SER A 124 1.55 -10.59 14.14
N THR A 125 0.34 -11.10 14.32
CA THR A 125 0.01 -12.51 14.03
C THR A 125 0.23 -12.81 12.55
N THR A 126 -0.12 -11.86 11.68
CA THR A 126 0.07 -11.97 10.23
C THR A 126 1.53 -12.20 9.85
N TRP A 127 2.48 -11.48 10.47
CA TRP A 127 3.91 -11.70 10.25
C TRP A 127 4.36 -13.10 10.70
N GLN A 128 3.90 -13.56 11.86
CA GLN A 128 4.24 -14.90 12.37
C GLN A 128 3.72 -16.00 11.43
N LEU A 129 2.50 -15.84 10.91
CA LEU A 129 1.93 -16.76 9.92
C LEU A 129 2.72 -16.76 8.61
N LEU A 130 3.15 -15.59 8.12
CA LEU A 130 4.00 -15.49 6.95
C LEU A 130 5.36 -16.19 7.17
N GLN A 131 5.96 -16.02 8.34
CA GLN A 131 7.22 -16.68 8.69
C GLN A 131 7.08 -18.20 8.80
N ALA A 132 5.93 -18.70 9.26
CA ALA A 132 5.61 -20.13 9.28
C ALA A 132 5.39 -20.68 7.86
N ALA A 133 4.68 -19.94 7.01
CA ALA A 133 4.38 -20.31 5.62
C ALA A 133 5.63 -20.50 4.75
N ARG A 134 6.76 -19.89 5.12
CA ARG A 134 8.07 -20.13 4.48
C ARG A 134 8.62 -21.56 4.62
N ARG A 135 7.94 -22.43 5.36
CA ARG A 135 8.34 -23.83 5.56
C ARG A 135 7.33 -24.82 4.97
N GLU A 136 6.37 -24.31 4.19
CA GLU A 136 5.34 -25.12 3.53
C GLU A 136 5.85 -25.58 2.14
N ASP A 137 4.97 -25.67 1.15
CA ASP A 137 5.36 -25.95 -0.23
C ASP A 137 6.07 -24.75 -0.90
N LEU A 138 6.75 -25.01 -2.02
CA LEU A 138 7.58 -24.03 -2.71
C LEU A 138 6.80 -22.77 -3.13
N ASP A 139 5.58 -22.92 -3.62
CA ASP A 139 4.78 -21.77 -4.09
C ASP A 139 4.37 -20.90 -2.90
N THR A 140 3.95 -21.53 -1.81
CA THR A 140 3.63 -20.85 -0.55
C THR A 140 4.86 -20.16 0.06
N GLU A 141 6.03 -20.80 0.03
CA GLU A 141 7.28 -20.21 0.50
C GLU A 141 7.65 -18.96 -0.30
N LEU A 142 7.63 -19.05 -1.64
CA LEU A 142 7.97 -17.94 -2.52
C LEU A 142 7.03 -16.76 -2.32
N LEU A 143 5.72 -17.02 -2.21
CA LEU A 143 4.74 -15.99 -1.95
C LEU A 143 4.94 -15.37 -0.56
N ALA A 144 5.17 -16.17 0.48
CA ALA A 144 5.43 -15.67 1.83
C ALA A 144 6.71 -14.81 1.88
N ALA A 145 7.79 -15.25 1.23
CA ALA A 145 9.03 -14.51 1.11
C ALA A 145 8.86 -13.18 0.37
N TYR A 146 8.02 -13.15 -0.68
CA TYR A 146 7.64 -11.91 -1.35
C TYR A 146 6.88 -10.97 -0.42
N LEU A 147 5.84 -11.46 0.26
CA LEU A 147 5.00 -10.67 1.15
C LEU A 147 5.78 -10.12 2.36
N LEU A 148 6.87 -10.76 2.77
CA LEU A 148 7.73 -10.31 3.88
C LEU A 148 8.73 -9.21 3.50
N LYS A 149 8.81 -8.79 2.23
CA LYS A 149 9.68 -7.67 1.83
C LYS A 149 9.17 -6.36 2.47
N PRO A 150 10.06 -5.48 2.99
CA PRO A 150 9.66 -4.25 3.68
C PRO A 150 8.71 -3.35 2.86
N LYS A 151 9.01 -3.13 1.57
CA LYS A 151 8.16 -2.34 0.67
C LYS A 151 6.77 -2.96 0.45
N GLU A 152 6.69 -4.29 0.38
CA GLU A 152 5.41 -5.01 0.22
C GLU A 152 4.58 -4.92 1.49
N ILE A 153 5.22 -4.96 2.66
CA ILE A 153 4.54 -4.75 3.95
C ILE A 153 4.00 -3.34 4.04
N PHE A 154 4.82 -2.34 3.71
CA PHE A 154 4.39 -0.95 3.72
C PHE A 154 3.21 -0.70 2.77
N ALA A 155 3.33 -1.14 1.51
CA ALA A 155 2.29 -0.94 0.51
C ALA A 155 0.95 -1.60 0.89
N ARG A 156 0.98 -2.82 1.44
CA ARG A 156 -0.23 -3.51 1.94
C ARG A 156 -0.83 -2.81 3.15
N ALA A 157 0.01 -2.40 4.10
CA ALA A 157 -0.43 -1.66 5.29
C ALA A 157 -1.05 -0.31 4.91
N PHE A 158 -0.45 0.42 3.96
CA PHE A 158 -1.02 1.66 3.42
C PHE A 158 -2.38 1.41 2.76
N ALA A 159 -2.51 0.37 1.93
CA ALA A 159 -3.79 0.05 1.30
C ALA A 159 -4.90 -0.20 2.34
N GLN A 160 -4.61 -0.96 3.40
CA GLN A 160 -5.56 -1.21 4.49
C GLN A 160 -5.84 0.05 5.32
N TYR A 161 -4.85 0.91 5.55
CA TYR A 161 -5.03 2.21 6.20
C TYR A 161 -5.92 3.16 5.39
N ALA A 162 -5.76 3.20 4.07
CA ALA A 162 -6.62 4.02 3.23
C ALA A 162 -8.08 3.56 3.31
N VAL A 163 -8.30 2.25 3.23
CA VAL A 163 -9.65 1.65 3.35
C VAL A 163 -10.26 1.89 4.73
N SER A 164 -9.47 1.92 5.82
CA SER A 164 -10.00 2.18 7.16
C SER A 164 -10.55 3.61 7.35
N GLY A 165 -10.14 4.57 6.51
CA GLY A 165 -10.75 5.90 6.42
C GLY A 165 -12.12 5.93 5.72
N ALA A 166 -12.51 4.83 5.09
CA ALA A 166 -13.76 4.67 4.34
C ALA A 166 -14.46 3.36 4.75
N PRO A 167 -15.00 3.26 5.98
CA PRO A 167 -15.57 2.02 6.52
C PRO A 167 -16.76 1.49 5.71
N GLU A 168 -17.49 2.36 5.01
CA GLU A 168 -18.58 1.98 4.10
C GLU A 168 -18.13 1.49 2.72
N SER A 169 -16.82 1.57 2.42
CA SER A 169 -16.28 1.11 1.14
C SER A 169 -16.40 -0.41 1.02
N PRO A 170 -16.84 -0.95 -0.15
CA PRO A 170 -16.84 -2.38 -0.41
C PRO A 170 -15.43 -3.00 -0.36
N LEU A 171 -14.36 -2.20 -0.44
CA LEU A 171 -12.98 -2.69 -0.32
C LEU A 171 -12.68 -3.29 1.07
N ASN A 172 -13.45 -2.95 2.11
CA ASN A 172 -13.31 -3.60 3.43
C ASN A 172 -13.54 -5.11 3.36
N MET A 173 -14.51 -5.55 2.54
CA MET A 173 -14.75 -6.98 2.35
C MET A 173 -13.57 -7.68 1.67
N ASP A 174 -12.88 -6.97 0.77
CA ASP A 174 -11.69 -7.50 0.11
C ASP A 174 -10.51 -7.61 1.09
N ILE A 175 -10.34 -6.65 2.00
CA ILE A 175 -9.37 -6.74 3.10
C ILE A 175 -9.66 -7.98 3.96
N THR A 176 -10.91 -8.19 4.40
CA THR A 176 -11.28 -9.35 5.20
C THR A 176 -10.99 -10.67 4.46
N ARG A 177 -11.31 -10.76 3.17
CA ARG A 177 -11.00 -11.94 2.34
C ARG A 177 -9.51 -12.20 2.25
N LEU A 178 -8.70 -11.16 2.06
CA LEU A 178 -7.24 -11.27 1.96
C LEU A 178 -6.56 -11.59 3.29
N ALA A 179 -7.13 -11.13 4.41
CA ALA A 179 -6.68 -11.48 5.76
C ALA A 179 -6.93 -12.97 6.10
N GLY A 180 -7.98 -13.57 5.53
CA GLY A 180 -8.30 -14.99 5.70
C GLY A 180 -7.54 -15.96 4.78
N ARG A 181 -6.68 -15.47 3.87
CA ARG A 181 -5.90 -16.31 2.95
C ARG A 181 -4.74 -17.03 3.66
N ARG A 182 -4.21 -18.06 3.00
CA ARG A 182 -2.99 -18.76 3.39
C ARG A 182 -2.01 -18.75 2.20
N PRO A 183 -0.89 -18.03 2.27
CA PRO A 183 -0.52 -17.09 3.35
C PRO A 183 -1.43 -15.84 3.39
N PRO A 184 -1.61 -15.19 4.55
CA PRO A 184 -2.42 -13.98 4.67
C PRO A 184 -1.76 -12.82 3.92
N GLN A 185 -2.56 -12.10 3.13
CA GLN A 185 -2.09 -10.95 2.36
C GLN A 185 -2.40 -9.61 3.02
N GLN A 186 -3.33 -9.59 3.98
CA GLN A 186 -3.68 -8.43 4.80
C GLN A 186 -3.80 -8.83 6.27
N TRP A 187 -3.98 -7.85 7.16
CA TRP A 187 -4.11 -8.08 8.59
C TRP A 187 -5.59 -8.16 9.00
N PRO A 188 -5.97 -9.07 9.91
CA PRO A 188 -7.22 -8.93 10.66
C PRO A 188 -7.29 -7.57 11.36
N GLU A 189 -8.50 -7.05 11.60
CA GLU A 189 -8.69 -5.70 12.14
C GLU A 189 -7.94 -5.47 13.47
N ASP A 190 -8.06 -6.40 14.42
CA ASP A 190 -7.40 -6.31 15.73
C ASP A 190 -5.87 -6.33 15.61
N ASP A 191 -5.34 -7.12 14.68
CA ASP A 191 -3.89 -7.22 14.40
C ASP A 191 -3.39 -5.94 13.70
N PHE A 192 -4.23 -5.35 12.85
CA PHE A 192 -3.92 -4.13 12.13
C PHE A 192 -3.95 -2.89 13.02
N ALA A 193 -4.73 -2.84 14.09
CA ALA A 193 -4.88 -1.65 14.93
C ALA A 193 -3.52 -1.13 15.45
N MET A 194 -2.66 -2.02 15.95
CA MET A 194 -1.30 -1.67 16.41
C MET A 194 -0.42 -1.18 15.25
N LEU A 195 -0.46 -1.89 14.12
CA LEU A 195 0.31 -1.56 12.93
C LEU A 195 -0.11 -0.19 12.35
N ASN A 196 -1.41 0.10 12.33
CA ASN A 196 -1.98 1.36 11.88
C ASN A 196 -1.44 2.53 12.69
N HIS A 197 -1.40 2.42 14.03
CA HIS A 197 -0.81 3.46 14.86
C HIS A 197 0.68 3.70 14.54
N ALA A 198 1.44 2.64 14.29
CA ALA A 198 2.85 2.77 13.92
C ALA A 198 3.02 3.36 12.51
N LEU A 199 2.19 2.96 11.54
CA LEU A 199 2.17 3.50 10.19
C LEU A 199 1.89 5.01 10.19
N GLN A 200 0.89 5.46 10.97
CA GLN A 200 0.61 6.88 11.08
C GLN A 200 1.79 7.66 11.66
N ARG A 201 2.61 7.06 12.55
CA ARG A 201 3.83 7.71 13.04
C ARG A 201 4.85 7.88 11.92
N VAL A 202 5.00 6.89 11.04
CA VAL A 202 5.81 7.01 9.83
C VAL A 202 5.28 8.16 8.99
N LEU A 203 3.99 8.15 8.62
CA LEU A 203 3.39 9.20 7.78
C LEU A 203 3.56 10.60 8.38
N ARG A 204 3.35 10.79 9.69
CA ARG A 204 3.57 12.08 10.39
C ARG A 204 5.01 12.54 10.32
N ALA A 205 5.98 11.62 10.43
CA ALA A 205 7.40 11.97 10.39
C ALA A 205 7.84 12.53 9.02
N TYR A 206 7.03 12.34 7.98
CA TYR A 206 7.25 12.93 6.65
C TYR A 206 6.28 14.08 6.34
N GLY A 207 5.07 14.07 6.90
CA GLY A 207 4.07 15.14 6.73
C GLY A 207 4.33 16.41 7.58
N GLY A 208 5.17 16.32 8.61
CA GLY A 208 5.52 17.46 9.49
C GLY A 208 6.56 18.44 8.92
N VAL A 209 6.97 18.28 7.66
CA VAL A 209 7.87 19.21 6.97
C VAL A 209 7.04 20.17 6.12
N THR A 210 6.39 21.13 6.78
CA THR A 210 5.82 22.33 6.12
C THR A 210 6.21 23.56 6.89
#